data_AF-A0A3N7B8Z2-F1
#
_entry.id   AF-A0A3N7B8Z2-F1
#
_cell.length_a   1.000
_cell.length_b   1.000
_cell.length_c   1.000
_cell.angle_alpha   90.00
_cell.angle_beta   90.00
_cell.angle_gamma   90.00
#
_symmetry.space_group_name_H-M   'P 1'
#
loop_
_entity.id
_entity.type
_entity.pdbx_description
1 polymer ?
#
loop_
_entity_poly.entity_id
_entity_poly.type
_entity_poly.pdbx_seq_one_letter_code
_entity_poly.pdbx_strand_id
1 'polypeptide(L)'
;MNCLICVGAAERVMCEGPWEERDCPECGRYRISDELILVLMDQGQIFDVLKTRRWLDTRRTEGFLPCIQSPEGLLVTVVEPTSPAQVK
;
A
#
# COMPACT_ATOMS: atom_id res chain seq x y z
N MET A 1 14.20 7.99 0.50
CA MET A 1 12.90 7.50 0.98
C MET A 1 12.41 6.45 -0.02
N ASN A 2 11.68 5.42 0.41
CA ASN A 2 11.29 4.30 -0.47
C ASN A 2 9.78 4.26 -0.71
N CYS A 3 9.34 3.86 -1.90
CA CYS A 3 7.93 3.64 -2.22
C CYS A 3 7.35 2.59 -1.28
N LEU A 4 6.24 2.91 -0.62
CA LEU A 4 5.53 1.98 0.28
C LEU A 4 4.85 0.82 -0.48
N ILE A 5 4.76 0.90 -1.81
CA ILE A 5 4.12 -0.12 -2.65
C ILE A 5 5.17 -1.06 -3.25
N CYS A 6 6.15 -0.53 -3.99
CA CYS A 6 7.14 -1.36 -4.69
C CYS A 6 8.52 -1.40 -4.04
N VAL A 7 8.73 -0.72 -2.90
CA VAL A 7 10.01 -0.63 -2.18
C VAL A 7 11.15 0.04 -2.99
N GLY A 8 10.86 0.52 -4.21
CA GLY A 8 11.80 1.28 -5.04
C GLY A 8 12.05 2.70 -4.52
N ALA A 9 12.92 3.43 -5.20
CA ALA A 9 13.18 4.83 -4.88
C ALA A 9 11.89 5.68 -5.07
N ALA A 10 11.58 6.52 -4.08
CA ALA A 10 10.47 7.47 -4.17
C ALA A 10 10.77 8.74 -3.39
N GLU A 11 10.22 9.86 -3.87
CA GLU A 11 10.22 11.10 -3.14
C GLU A 11 9.11 11.07 -2.08
N ARG A 12 9.38 11.63 -0.90
CA ARG A 12 8.34 11.90 0.09
C ARG A 12 7.93 13.35 -0.10
N VAL A 13 6.66 13.54 -0.42
CA VAL A 13 6.08 14.87 -0.59
C VAL A 13 5.49 15.29 0.75
N MET A 14 5.76 16.54 1.16
CA MET A 14 5.12 17.07 2.37
C MET A 14 3.64 17.33 2.09
N CYS A 15 2.77 16.78 2.94
CA CYS A 15 1.33 16.99 2.90
C CYS A 15 0.79 17.24 4.30
N GLU A 16 -0.36 17.91 4.37
CA GLU A 16 -1.04 18.20 5.63
C GLU A 16 -1.95 17.04 6.05
N GLY A 17 -2.12 16.88 7.37
CA GLY A 17 -2.99 15.87 7.96
C GLY A 17 -2.31 14.51 8.19
N PRO A 18 -3.10 13.47 8.57
CA PRO A 18 -2.59 12.15 8.95
C PRO A 18 -2.28 11.29 7.70
N TRP A 19 -1.49 11.85 6.80
CA TRP A 19 -1.22 11.28 5.49
C TRP A 19 0.28 11.30 5.21
N GLU A 20 0.73 10.24 4.57
CA GLU A 20 2.03 10.20 3.94
C GLU A 20 1.87 10.14 2.43
N GLU A 21 2.44 11.14 1.77
CA GLU A 21 2.42 11.23 0.32
C GLU A 21 3.77 10.81 -0.26
N ARG A 22 3.72 9.91 -1.25
CA ARG A 22 4.89 9.45 -1.98
C ARG A 22 4.73 9.73 -3.46
N ASP A 23 5.81 10.17 -4.08
CA ASP A 23 5.91 10.28 -5.53
C ASP A 23 6.97 9.29 -6.03
N CYS A 24 6.50 8.24 -6.69
CA CYS A 24 7.34 7.16 -7.20
C CYS A 24 7.34 7.19 -8.73
N PRO A 25 8.50 7.09 -9.40
CA PRO A 25 8.54 7.08 -10.87
C PRO A 25 7.82 5.88 -11.48
N GLU A 26 7.66 4.77 -10.74
CA GLU A 26 6.95 3.59 -11.24
C GLU A 26 5.49 3.49 -10.77
N CYS A 27 5.22 3.78 -9.50
CA CYS A 27 3.87 3.69 -8.96
C CYS A 27 3.07 4.98 -9.16
N GLY A 28 3.74 6.08 -9.49
CA GLY A 28 3.22 7.45 -9.53
C GLY A 28 3.02 8.05 -8.14
N ARG A 29 2.35 9.20 -8.10
CA ARG A 29 1.99 9.93 -6.88
C ARG A 29 0.75 9.34 -6.21
N TYR A 30 0.79 9.19 -4.89
CA TYR A 30 -0.31 8.65 -4.07
C TYR A 30 -0.16 9.05 -2.59
N ARG A 31 -1.25 8.94 -1.83
CA ARG A 31 -1.28 9.11 -0.36
C ARG A 31 -1.66 7.81 0.34
N ILE A 32 -1.11 7.60 1.53
CA ILE A 32 -1.50 6.53 2.46
C ILE A 32 -1.76 7.15 3.82
N SER A 33 -2.80 6.72 4.52
CA SER A 33 -3.04 7.18 5.90
C SER A 33 -1.94 6.68 6.84
N ASP A 34 -1.53 7.52 7.80
CA ASP A 34 -0.52 7.12 8.80
C ASP A 34 -0.95 5.87 9.58
N GLU A 35 -2.25 5.80 9.91
CA GLU A 35 -2.85 4.62 10.56
C GLU A 35 -2.62 3.34 9.74
N LEU A 36 -2.85 3.39 8.43
CA LEU A 36 -2.64 2.21 7.58
C LEU A 36 -1.17 1.82 7.51
N ILE A 37 -0.26 2.80 7.44
CA ILE A 37 1.18 2.51 7.47
C ILE A 37 1.55 1.76 8.74
N LEU A 38 1.05 2.20 9.89
CA LEU A 38 1.28 1.55 11.18
C LEU A 38 0.73 0.11 11.18
N VAL A 39 -0.49 -0.10 10.68
CA VAL A 39 -1.10 -1.43 10.58
C VAL A 39 -0.29 -2.36 9.68
N LEU A 40 0.18 -1.89 8.53
CA LEU A 40 1.00 -2.69 7.62
C LEU A 40 2.34 -3.07 8.24
N MET A 41 2.97 -2.13 8.96
CA MET A 41 4.23 -2.37 9.68
C MET A 41 4.04 -3.39 10.81
N ASP A 42 2.98 -3.25 11.61
CA ASP A 42 2.66 -4.16 12.72
C ASP A 42 2.39 -5.59 12.25
N GLN A 43 1.61 -5.73 11.16
CA GLN A 43 1.26 -7.03 10.59
C GLN A 43 2.32 -7.61 9.65
N GLY A 44 3.40 -6.86 9.37
CA GLY A 44 4.42 -7.26 8.39
C GLY A 44 3.86 -7.42 6.97
N GLN A 45 2.78 -6.71 6.64
CA GLN A 45 2.09 -6.81 5.37
C GLN A 45 2.68 -5.84 4.34
N ILE A 46 2.64 -6.27 3.07
CA ILE A 46 3.06 -5.45 1.94
C ILE A 46 1.96 -5.40 0.88
N PHE A 47 1.97 -4.31 0.12
CA PHE A 47 1.09 -4.18 -1.04
C PHE A 47 1.51 -5.14 -2.14
N ASP A 48 0.51 -5.75 -2.77
CA ASP A 48 0.64 -6.34 -4.09
C ASP A 48 0.83 -5.21 -5.09
N VAL A 49 2.04 -5.13 -5.65
CA VAL A 49 2.45 -4.05 -6.55
C VAL A 49 1.53 -3.95 -7.76
N LEU A 50 1.14 -5.08 -8.36
CA LEU A 50 0.34 -5.09 -9.58
C LEU A 50 -1.09 -4.69 -9.31
N LYS A 51 -1.71 -5.22 -8.24
CA LYS A 51 -3.07 -4.86 -7.85
C LYS A 51 -3.16 -3.39 -7.47
N THR A 52 -2.19 -2.91 -6.70
CA THR A 52 -2.17 -1.52 -6.23
C THR A 52 -1.94 -0.54 -7.38
N ARG A 53 -1.02 -0.83 -8.30
CA ARG A 53 -0.84 0.01 -9.51
C ARG A 53 -2.11 0.12 -10.35
N ARG A 54 -2.80 -1.01 -10.59
CA ARG A 54 -4.09 -0.99 -11.31
C ARG A 54 -5.14 -0.15 -10.60
N TRP A 55 -5.21 -0.26 -9.27
CA TRP A 55 -6.12 0.56 -8.48
C TRP A 55 -5.79 2.05 -8.56
N LEU A 56 -4.50 2.41 -8.49
CA LEU A 56 -4.04 3.80 -8.63
C LEU A 56 -4.42 4.38 -10.00
N ASP A 57 -4.23 3.62 -11.08
CA ASP A 57 -4.55 4.08 -12.44
C ASP A 57 -6.06 4.31 -12.64
N THR A 58 -6.90 3.43 -12.08
CA THR A 58 -8.36 3.63 -12.05
C THR A 58 -8.73 4.92 -11.33
N ARG A 59 -8.16 5.17 -10.13
CA ARG A 59 -8.45 6.38 -9.35
C ARG A 59 -7.96 7.67 -10.00
N ARG A 60 -6.82 7.64 -10.69
CA ARG A 60 -6.31 8.80 -11.43
C ARG A 60 -7.23 9.21 -12.57
N THR A 61 -7.83 8.23 -13.24
CA THR A 61 -8.79 8.47 -14.31
C THR A 61 -10.05 9.19 -13.81
N GLU A 62 -10.40 9.00 -12.53
CA GLU A 62 -11.50 9.72 -11.86
C GLU A 62 -11.15 11.17 -11.50
N GLY A 63 -9.90 11.62 -11.73
CA GLY A 63 -9.45 13.00 -11.55
C GLY A 63 -8.95 13.35 -10.14
N PHE A 64 -8.85 12.36 -9.25
CA PHE A 64 -8.41 12.57 -7.87
C PHE A 64 -7.00 12.01 -7.62
N LEU A 65 -6.27 12.63 -6.69
CA LEU A 65 -5.05 12.04 -6.14
C LEU A 65 -5.45 10.77 -5.37
N PRO A 66 -4.93 9.58 -5.71
CA PRO A 66 -5.34 8.35 -5.03
C PRO A 66 -4.91 8.36 -3.55
N CYS A 67 -5.87 8.14 -2.65
CA CYS A 67 -5.66 8.05 -1.21
C CYS A 67 -6.03 6.65 -0.71
N ILE A 68 -5.05 5.92 -0.19
CA ILE A 68 -5.23 4.57 0.34
C ILE A 68 -5.49 4.69 1.85
N GLN A 69 -6.70 4.38 2.28
CA GLN A 69 -7.10 4.35 3.69
C GLN A 69 -7.30 2.92 4.20
N SER A 70 -7.77 2.02 3.32
CA SER A 70 -7.90 0.60 3.60
C SER A 70 -7.08 -0.21 2.59
N PRO A 71 -6.46 -1.32 3.01
CA PRO A 71 -5.65 -2.14 2.13
C PRO A 71 -6.45 -3.28 1.47
N GLU A 72 -7.78 -3.27 1.57
CA GLU A 72 -8.66 -4.35 1.13
C GLU A 72 -8.44 -4.70 -0.34
N GLY A 73 -8.08 -5.95 -0.61
CA GLY A 73 -7.80 -6.44 -1.97
C GLY A 73 -6.48 -5.96 -2.58
N LEU A 74 -5.69 -5.14 -1.88
CA LEU A 74 -4.43 -4.57 -2.35
C LEU A 74 -3.19 -5.26 -1.76
N LEU A 75 -3.35 -6.16 -0.81
CA LEU A 75 -2.24 -6.84 -0.13
C LEU A 75 -1.88 -8.18 -0.75
N VAL A 76 -0.63 -8.59 -0.49
CA VAL A 76 -0.20 -9.96 -0.70
C VAL A 76 -0.76 -10.81 0.45
N THR A 77 -1.69 -11.71 0.14
CA THR A 77 -2.07 -12.76 1.09
C THR A 77 -1.01 -13.85 1.04
N VAL A 78 -0.09 -13.86 2.01
CA VAL A 78 0.66 -15.08 2.30
C VAL A 78 -0.34 -16.01 3.00
N VAL A 79 -1.03 -16.83 2.21
CA VAL A 79 -1.65 -18.02 2.78
C VAL A 79 -0.48 -18.92 3.18
N GLU A 80 -0.05 -18.84 4.44
CA GLU A 80 0.65 -19.99 5.01
C GLU A 80 -0.28 -21.18 4.80
N PRO A 81 0.18 -22.28 4.17
CA PRO A 81 -0.63 -23.48 4.13
C PRO A 81 -0.92 -23.83 5.58
N THR A 82 -2.17 -23.68 6.00
CA THR A 82 -2.61 -24.07 7.33
C THR A 82 -2.29 -25.55 7.44
N SER A 83 -1.17 -25.87 8.09
CA SER A 83 -0.82 -27.25 8.39
C SER A 83 -1.94 -27.79 9.26
N PRO A 84 -2.73 -28.79 8.82
CA PRO A 84 -3.68 -29.43 9.70
C PRO A 84 -2.86 -30.38 10.58
N ALA A 85 -2.31 -29.84 11.66
CA ALA A 85 -1.63 -30.64 12.65
C ALA A 85 -2.05 -30.21 14.05
N GLN A 86 -2.70 -31.16 14.72
CA GLN A 86 -2.86 -31.30 16.17
C GLN A 86 -4.10 -30.63 16.79
N VAL A 87 -5.22 -31.36 16.80
CA VAL A 87 -5.95 -31.58 18.05
C VAL A 87 -6.07 -33.10 18.27
N LYS A 88 -5.57 -33.45 19.45
CA LYS A 88 -5.28 -34.74 20.08
C LYS A 88 -6.47 -35.70 20.21
#